data_AF-A0A351NZU6-F1
#
_entry.id   AF-A0A351NZU6-F1
#
_cell.length_a   1.000
_cell.length_b   1.000
_cell.length_c   1.000
_cell.angle_alpha   90.00
_cell.angle_beta   90.00
_cell.angle_gamma   90.00
#
_symmetry.space_group_name_H-M   'P 1'
#
loop_
_entity.id
_entity.type
_entity.pdbx_description
1 polymer ?
#
loop_
_entity_poly.entity_id
_entity_poly.type
_entity_poly.pdbx_seq_one_letter_code
_entity_poly.pdbx_strand_id
1 'polypeptide(L)'
;MTYSESSNFLSIPIQILVLWVAVVMTAISVAYVSHLCRERYAELVMLEAKSNQLQVDYGRYLLEQSAWGSLQRIETSAIDKFNMHNPLSSEIVIVRSSR
;
A
#
# COMPACT_ATOMS: atom_id res chain seq x y z
N MET A 1 -38.77 -20.53 -56.35
CA MET A 1 -38.41 -20.46 -54.92
C MET A 1 -37.04 -21.11 -54.71
N THR A 2 -35.97 -20.63 -55.37
CA THR A 2 -34.66 -21.34 -55.42
C THR A 2 -33.43 -20.40 -55.41
N TYR A 3 -33.61 -19.09 -55.20
CA TYR A 3 -32.49 -18.14 -55.20
C TYR A 3 -31.79 -17.97 -53.83
N SER A 4 -32.42 -18.44 -52.74
CA SER A 4 -31.87 -18.25 -51.38
C SER A 4 -30.71 -19.22 -51.05
N GLU A 5 -30.72 -20.45 -51.55
CA GLU A 5 -29.70 -21.44 -51.15
C GLU A 5 -28.32 -21.19 -51.76
N SER A 6 -28.26 -20.64 -52.97
CA SER A 6 -27.00 -20.37 -53.69
C SER A 6 -26.17 -19.25 -53.02
N SER A 7 -26.80 -18.18 -52.53
CA SER A 7 -26.08 -17.08 -51.87
C SER A 7 -25.52 -17.45 -50.49
N ASN A 8 -26.24 -18.31 -49.75
CA ASN A 8 -25.82 -18.72 -48.40
C ASN A 8 -24.51 -19.52 -48.41
N PHE A 9 -24.26 -20.34 -49.45
CA PHE A 9 -23.05 -21.17 -49.53
C PHE A 9 -21.76 -20.31 -49.60
N LEU A 10 -21.81 -19.14 -50.24
CA LEU A 10 -20.67 -18.22 -50.29
C LEU A 10 -20.59 -17.31 -49.05
N SER A 11 -21.72 -16.95 -48.43
CA SER A 11 -21.76 -16.05 -47.28
C SER A 11 -21.25 -16.68 -45.98
N ILE A 12 -21.57 -17.96 -45.72
CA ILE A 12 -21.16 -18.67 -44.49
C ILE A 12 -19.63 -18.71 -44.29
N PRO A 13 -18.80 -19.12 -45.27
CA PRO A 13 -17.36 -19.15 -45.08
C PRO A 13 -16.76 -17.76 -44.86
N ILE A 14 -17.32 -16.72 -45.49
CA ILE A 14 -16.90 -15.33 -45.29
C ILE A 14 -17.23 -14.88 -43.85
N GLN A 15 -18.41 -15.20 -43.33
CA GLN A 15 -18.79 -14.90 -41.95
C GLN A 15 -17.87 -15.59 -40.94
N ILE A 16 -17.50 -16.86 -41.19
CA ILE A 16 -16.56 -17.61 -40.34
C ILE A 16 -15.17 -16.96 -40.39
N LEU A 17 -14.69 -16.56 -41.57
CA LEU A 17 -13.41 -15.88 -41.73
C LEU A 17 -13.38 -14.54 -40.99
N VAL A 18 -14.46 -13.75 -41.08
CA VAL A 18 -14.58 -12.47 -40.37
C VAL A 18 -14.59 -12.69 -38.86
N LEU A 19 -15.36 -13.67 -38.36
CA LEU A 19 -15.36 -14.04 -36.93
C LEU A 19 -13.98 -14.48 -36.46
N TRP A 20 -13.29 -15.29 -37.25
CA TRP A 20 -11.95 -15.76 -36.91
C TRP A 20 -10.96 -14.60 -36.81
N VAL A 21 -10.95 -13.69 -37.79
CA VAL A 21 -10.10 -12.50 -37.75
C VAL A 21 -10.47 -11.60 -36.58
N ALA A 22 -11.76 -11.41 -36.29
CA ALA A 22 -12.20 -10.62 -35.15
C ALA A 22 -11.67 -11.19 -33.83
N VAL A 23 -11.75 -12.52 -33.63
CA VAL A 23 -11.22 -13.18 -32.42
C VAL A 23 -9.70 -13.03 -32.31
N VAL A 24 -8.95 -13.20 -33.41
CA VAL A 24 -7.49 -13.02 -33.41
C VAL A 24 -7.12 -11.59 -33.06
N MET A 25 -7.81 -10.60 -33.64
CA MET A 25 -7.61 -9.18 -33.32
C MET A 25 -7.92 -8.88 -31.86
N THR A 26 -9.00 -9.45 -31.30
CA THR A 26 -9.32 -9.32 -29.88
C THR A 26 -8.24 -9.94 -29.00
N ALA A 27 -7.73 -11.13 -29.34
CA ALA A 27 -6.69 -11.79 -28.56
C ALA A 27 -5.39 -10.97 -28.52
N ILE A 28 -4.96 -10.43 -29.67
CA ILE A 28 -3.77 -9.57 -29.76
C ILE A 28 -4.00 -8.27 -28.97
N SER A 29 -5.16 -7.64 -29.13
CA SER A 29 -5.50 -6.40 -28.43
C SER A 29 -5.49 -6.57 -26.90
N VAL A 30 -6.07 -7.67 -26.39
CA VAL A 30 -6.06 -7.99 -24.95
C VAL A 30 -4.64 -8.20 -24.44
N ALA A 31 -3.78 -8.91 -25.18
CA ALA A 31 -2.38 -9.09 -24.82
C ALA A 31 -1.64 -7.74 -24.78
N TYR A 32 -1.85 -6.88 -25.78
CA TYR A 32 -1.27 -5.54 -25.84
C TYR A 32 -1.72 -4.67 -24.65
N VAL A 33 -3.02 -4.63 -24.36
CA VAL A 33 -3.57 -3.90 -23.21
C VAL A 33 -3.00 -4.44 -21.90
N SER A 34 -2.79 -5.76 -21.76
CA SER A 34 -2.16 -6.35 -20.57
C SER A 34 -0.71 -5.87 -20.38
N HIS A 35 0.07 -5.77 -21.46
CA HIS A 35 1.42 -5.22 -21.42
C HIS A 35 1.41 -3.72 -21.03
N LEU A 36 0.53 -2.91 -21.63
CA LEU A 36 0.39 -1.50 -21.28
C LEU A 36 -0.07 -1.31 -19.83
N CYS A 37 -0.96 -2.19 -19.35
CA CYS A 37 -1.43 -2.20 -17.98
C CYS A 37 -0.25 -2.38 -17.01
N ARG A 38 0.66 -3.34 -17.27
CA ARG A 38 1.84 -3.55 -16.42
C ARG A 38 2.75 -2.32 -16.33
N GLU A 39 2.96 -1.61 -17.43
CA GLU A 39 3.79 -0.41 -17.46
C GLU A 39 3.14 0.76 -16.71
N ARG A 40 1.85 1.01 -16.93
CA ARG A 40 1.10 2.08 -16.24
C ARG A 40 0.88 1.79 -14.76
N TYR A 41 0.71 0.52 -14.38
CA TYR A 41 0.64 0.12 -12.98
C TYR A 41 1.98 0.31 -12.26
N ALA A 42 3.11 0.08 -12.92
CA ALA A 42 4.42 0.28 -12.28
C ALA A 42 4.64 1.74 -11.85
N GLU A 43 4.21 2.69 -12.66
CA GLU A 43 4.30 4.12 -12.37
C GLU A 43 3.40 4.54 -11.19
N LEU A 44 2.16 4.03 -11.16
CA LEU A 44 1.23 4.27 -10.06
C LEU A 44 1.74 3.67 -8.74
N VAL A 45 2.24 2.44 -8.77
CA VAL A 45 2.78 1.74 -7.60
C VAL A 45 4.01 2.48 -7.04
N MET A 46 4.83 3.11 -7.88
CA MET A 46 5.99 3.89 -7.42
C MET A 46 5.57 5.14 -6.65
N LEU A 47 4.57 5.88 -7.15
CA LEU A 47 4.05 7.07 -6.47
C LEU A 47 3.39 6.72 -5.14
N GLU A 48 2.62 5.63 -5.12
CA GLU A 48 1.96 5.13 -3.92
C GLU A 48 2.98 4.65 -2.88
N ALA A 49 4.04 3.97 -3.31
CA ALA A 49 5.13 3.54 -2.43
C ALA A 49 5.83 4.73 -1.76
N LYS A 50 6.07 5.82 -2.50
CA LYS A 50 6.66 7.05 -1.93
C LYS A 50 5.75 7.70 -0.88
N SER A 51 4.45 7.73 -1.14
CA SER A 51 3.46 8.23 -0.17
C SER A 51 3.45 7.38 1.11
N ASN A 52 3.46 6.06 0.96
CA ASN A 52 3.45 5.12 2.09
C ASN A 52 4.71 5.27 2.97
N GLN A 53 5.89 5.45 2.37
CA GLN A 53 7.12 5.70 3.14
C GLN A 53 7.01 6.96 4.00
N LEU A 54 6.50 8.06 3.45
CA LEU A 54 6.30 9.29 4.21
C LEU A 54 5.33 9.09 5.39
N GLN A 55 4.27 8.30 5.19
CA GLN A 55 3.29 8.01 6.23
C GLN A 55 3.90 7.19 7.38
N VAL A 56 4.77 6.24 7.06
CA VAL A 56 5.51 5.47 8.07
C VAL A 56 6.42 6.39 8.89
N ASP A 57 7.19 7.26 8.23
CA ASP A 57 8.09 8.19 8.91
C ASP A 57 7.32 9.18 9.81
N TYR A 58 6.20 9.70 9.32
CA TYR A 58 5.32 10.57 10.10
C TYR A 58 4.74 9.85 11.33
N GLY A 59 4.33 8.58 11.17
CA GLY A 59 3.91 7.74 12.28
C GLY A 59 5.00 7.56 13.33
N ARG A 60 6.26 7.40 12.91
CA ARG A 60 7.40 7.29 13.83
C ARG A 60 7.60 8.58 14.62
N TYR A 61 7.60 9.74 13.95
CA TYR A 61 7.72 11.04 14.65
C TYR A 61 6.57 11.30 15.61
N LEU A 62 5.35 10.88 15.26
CA LEU A 62 4.19 11.03 16.13
C LEU A 62 4.33 10.17 17.40
N LEU A 63 4.88 8.96 17.28
CA LEU A 63 5.17 8.09 18.41
C LEU A 63 6.29 8.66 19.29
N GLU A 64 7.35 9.19 18.69
CA GLU A 64 8.44 9.88 19.39
C GLU A 64 7.89 11.08 20.19
N GLN A 65 7.07 11.93 19.56
CA GLN A 65 6.46 13.10 20.20
C GLN A 65 5.46 12.70 21.30
N SER A 66 4.66 11.66 21.07
CA SER A 66 3.68 11.17 22.05
C SER A 66 4.37 10.52 23.25
N ALA A 67 5.49 9.83 23.04
CA ALA A 67 6.30 9.29 24.11
C ALA A 67 6.85 10.41 25.01
N TRP A 68 7.42 11.47 24.43
CA TRP A 68 7.93 12.62 25.19
C TRP A 68 6.81 13.39 25.91
N GLY A 69 5.68 13.64 25.25
CA GLY A 69 4.52 14.31 25.86
C GLY A 69 3.88 13.50 27.00
N SER A 70 3.86 12.17 26.89
CA SER A 70 3.38 11.31 27.97
C SER A 70 4.35 11.27 29.15
N LEU A 71 5.66 11.17 28.90
CA LEU A 71 6.68 11.12 29.94
C LEU A 71 6.74 12.44 30.73
N GLN A 72 6.74 13.59 30.04
CA GLN A 72 6.72 14.90 30.70
C GLN A 72 5.51 15.02 31.64
N ARG A 73 4.34 14.54 31.21
CA ARG A 73 3.11 14.59 32.02
C ARG A 73 3.17 13.64 33.22
N ILE A 74 3.82 12.49 33.07
CA ILE A 74 4.07 11.54 34.17
C ILE A 74 5.04 12.14 35.18
N GLU A 75 6.12 12.79 34.72
CA GLU A 75 7.11 13.47 35.57
C GLU A 75 6.46 14.59 36.37
N THR A 76 5.71 15.49 35.71
CA THR A 76 4.95 16.54 36.41
C THR A 76 3.95 15.96 37.40
N SER A 77 3.22 14.90 37.03
CA SER A 77 2.30 14.24 37.96
C SER A 77 3.00 13.58 39.15
N ALA A 78 4.22 13.06 38.96
CA ALA A 78 5.01 12.45 40.03
C ALA A 78 5.60 13.49 40.98
N ILE A 79 6.07 14.63 40.45
CA ILE A 79 6.52 15.78 41.24
C ILE A 79 5.32 16.34 42.03
N ASP A 80 4.19 16.62 41.38
CA ASP A 80 3.06 17.28 42.03
C ASP A 80 2.34 16.38 43.05
N LYS A 81 2.13 15.09 42.74
CA LYS A 81 1.38 14.19 43.63
C LYS A 81 2.24 13.47 44.67
N PHE A 82 3.49 13.17 44.34
CA PHE A 82 4.37 12.38 45.22
C PHE A 82 5.56 13.19 45.74
N ASN A 83 5.65 14.49 45.43
CA ASN A 83 6.76 15.38 45.81
C ASN A 83 8.12 14.78 45.44
N MET A 84 8.16 14.00 44.36
CA MET A 84 9.38 13.36 43.88
C MET A 84 10.32 14.43 43.35
N HIS A 85 11.49 14.55 43.96
CA HIS A 85 12.60 15.34 43.44
C HIS A 85 13.77 14.41 43.10
N ASN A 86 14.68 14.89 42.27
CA ASN A 86 15.92 14.17 42.03
C ASN A 86 16.71 14.12 43.35
N PRO A 87 17.09 12.93 43.87
CA PRO A 87 17.74 12.82 45.17
C PRO A 87 19.12 13.48 45.14
N LEU A 88 19.46 14.23 46.19
CA LEU A 88 20.81 14.75 46.36
C LEU A 88 21.76 13.60 46.77
N SER A 89 23.07 13.75 46.55
CA SER A 89 24.07 12.73 46.89
C SER A 89 24.02 12.25 48.35
N SER A 90 23.42 13.03 49.26
CA SER A 90 23.20 12.68 50.67
C SER A 90 22.03 11.73 50.94
N GLU A 91 21.15 11.48 49.97
CA GLU A 91 19.93 10.66 50.11
C GLU A 91 20.07 9.30 49.41
N ILE A 92 21.21 9.04 48.76
CA ILE A 92 21.49 7.80 48.05
C ILE A 92 21.93 6.71 49.04
N VAL A 93 21.01 5.83 49.41
CA VAL A 93 21.30 4.66 50.23
C VAL A 93 21.69 3.48 49.34
N ILE A 94 22.98 3.15 49.30
CA ILE A 94 23.49 1.99 48.56
C ILE A 94 23.27 0.74 49.42
N VAL A 95 22.25 -0.05 49.08
CA VAL A 95 22.03 -1.35 49.72
C VAL A 95 22.91 -2.39 49.01
N ARG A 96 24.01 -2.80 49.66
CA ARG A 96 24.82 -3.93 49.20
C ARG A 96 23.98 -5.21 49.36
N SER A 97 23.54 -5.77 48.25
CA SER A 97 22.93 -7.11 48.23
C SER A 97 23.99 -8.11 48.69
N SER A 98 23.84 -8.66 49.89
CA SER A 98 24.61 -9.80 50.33
C SER A 98 24.00 -11.07 49.73
N ARG A 99 24.57 -11.54 48.62
CA ARG A 99 24.61 -12.95 48.28
C ARG A 99 26.00 -13.28 47.75
#